data_AF-A0A9D5F2V2-F1
#
_entry.id   AF-A0A9D5F2V2-F1
#
_cell.length_a   1.000
_cell.length_b   1.000
_cell.length_c   1.000
_cell.angle_alpha   90.00
_cell.angle_beta   90.00
_cell.angle_gamma   90.00
#
_symmetry.space_group_name_H-M   'P 1'
#
loop_
_entity.id
_entity.type
_entity.pdbx_description
1 polymer ?
#
loop_
_entity_poly.entity_id
_entity_poly.type
_entity_poly.pdbx_seq_one_letter_code
_entity_poly.pdbx_strand_id
1 'polypeptide(L)'
;MCWINPPDYRHPISVSKAKKAISDYKKALGQPEGLAELSVFYCEEVFDFLAGCGMDDAGFFDSLVRMFEQALKYVLALPKAQQTAFLARLDRVRLLGQNVGWGVGDDFDHFWSEAGLAADA
;
A
#
# COMPACT_ATOMS: atom_id res chain seq x y z
N MET A 1 19.28 12.40 17.47
CA MET A 1 18.67 11.59 18.55
C MET A 1 17.21 11.98 18.69
N CYS A 2 16.27 11.09 18.38
CA CYS A 2 14.89 11.18 18.87
C CYS A 2 14.65 9.93 19.71
N TRP A 3 14.43 10.13 21.00
CA TRP A 3 14.03 9.09 21.94
C TRP A 3 12.52 8.93 21.84
N ILE A 4 12.06 7.80 21.32
CA ILE A 4 10.70 7.32 21.52
C ILE A 4 10.81 5.90 22.08
N ASN A 5 10.37 5.71 23.32
CA ASN A 5 10.22 4.42 23.99
C ASN A 5 9.01 4.52 24.95
N PRO A 6 8.21 3.46 25.21
CA PRO A 6 8.34 2.11 24.72
C PRO A 6 7.27 1.64 23.72
N PRO A 7 7.62 0.61 22.94
CA PRO A 7 6.74 -0.03 21.99
C PRO A 7 5.70 -0.90 22.72
N ASP A 8 4.52 -1.03 22.12
CA ASP A 8 3.88 -2.34 22.18
C ASP A 8 4.80 -3.33 21.42
N TYR A 9 5.72 -3.96 22.16
CA TYR A 9 6.78 -4.82 21.62
C TYR A 9 6.27 -6.18 21.13
N ARG A 10 4.95 -6.41 21.06
CA ARG A 10 4.46 -7.74 20.69
C ARG A 10 4.58 -8.01 19.20
N HIS A 11 4.58 -6.97 18.35
CA HIS A 11 4.74 -7.13 16.90
C HIS A 11 5.47 -5.93 16.28
N PRO A 12 6.81 -5.93 16.16
CA PRO A 12 7.49 -4.93 15.34
C PRO A 12 6.96 -5.02 13.90
N ILE A 13 6.25 -3.97 13.46
CA ILE A 13 5.78 -3.83 12.08
C ILE A 13 7.03 -3.76 11.20
N SER A 14 7.20 -4.78 10.35
CA SER A 14 8.37 -4.92 9.50
C SER A 14 7.92 -5.07 8.07
N VAL A 15 8.24 -4.04 7.28
CA VAL A 15 7.92 -3.96 5.86
C VAL A 15 8.45 -5.16 5.09
N SER A 16 9.67 -5.61 5.40
CA SER A 16 10.26 -6.80 4.80
C SER A 16 9.53 -8.10 5.19
N LYS A 17 9.06 -8.23 6.44
CA LYS A 17 8.23 -9.36 6.87
C LYS A 17 6.85 -9.34 6.19
N ALA A 18 6.23 -8.17 6.07
CA ALA A 18 4.94 -8.02 5.39
C ALA A 18 5.05 -8.41 3.90
N LYS A 19 6.06 -7.87 3.19
CA LYS A 19 6.34 -8.27 1.80
C LYS A 19 6.58 -9.77 1.65
N LYS A 20 7.33 -10.38 2.59
CA LYS A 20 7.57 -11.82 2.59
C LYS A 20 6.26 -12.60 2.79
N ALA A 21 5.42 -12.20 3.74
CA ALA A 21 4.12 -12.85 3.99
C ALA A 21 3.21 -12.82 2.75
N ILE A 22 3.16 -11.68 2.04
CA ILE A 22 2.43 -11.56 0.76
C ILE A 22 2.99 -12.55 -0.27
N SER A 23 4.31 -12.62 -0.42
CA SER A 23 4.98 -13.54 -1.35
C SER A 23 4.72 -15.01 -1.02
N ASP A 24 4.74 -15.35 0.26
CA ASP A 24 4.53 -16.72 0.73
C ASP A 24 3.06 -17.13 0.58
N TYR A 25 2.10 -16.24 0.86
CA TYR A 25 0.68 -16.47 0.60
C TYR A 25 0.38 -16.71 -0.89
N LYS A 26 0.99 -15.90 -1.77
CA LYS A 26 0.90 -16.07 -3.23
C LYS A 26 1.35 -17.47 -3.68
N LYS A 27 2.37 -18.04 -3.04
CA LYS A 27 2.90 -19.37 -3.37
C LYS A 27 2.05 -20.52 -2.83
N ALA A 28 1.36 -20.32 -1.70
CA ALA A 28 0.63 -21.39 -1.03
C ALA A 28 -0.75 -21.66 -1.65
N LEU A 29 -1.56 -20.61 -1.86
CA LEU A 29 -2.94 -20.72 -2.36
C LEU A 29 -3.34 -19.54 -3.25
N GLY A 30 -2.77 -18.35 -3.00
CA GLY A 30 -2.86 -17.18 -3.89
C GLY A 30 -4.27 -16.78 -4.32
N GLN A 31 -5.29 -16.92 -3.46
CA GLN A 31 -6.63 -16.48 -3.82
C GLN A 31 -6.60 -14.98 -4.13
N PRO A 32 -7.19 -14.54 -5.25
CA PRO A 32 -7.04 -13.17 -5.74
C PRO A 32 -7.55 -12.14 -4.73
N GLU A 33 -8.60 -12.47 -3.97
CA GLU A 33 -9.15 -11.60 -2.92
C GLU A 33 -8.19 -11.42 -1.75
N GLY A 34 -7.53 -12.49 -1.29
CA GLY A 34 -6.54 -12.40 -0.23
C GLY A 34 -5.28 -11.66 -0.66
N LEU A 35 -4.89 -11.75 -1.94
CA LEU A 35 -3.78 -10.95 -2.48
C LEU A 35 -4.14 -9.47 -2.54
N ALA A 36 -5.36 -9.14 -2.96
CA ALA A 36 -5.87 -7.78 -2.93
C ALA A 36 -5.89 -7.23 -1.50
N GLU A 37 -6.47 -7.96 -0.55
CA GLU A 37 -6.53 -7.54 0.86
C GLU A 37 -5.15 -7.27 1.44
N LEU A 38 -4.22 -8.23 1.30
CA LEU A 38 -2.89 -8.06 1.90
C LEU A 38 -2.09 -6.92 1.25
N SER A 39 -2.21 -6.73 -0.06
CA SER A 39 -1.52 -5.64 -0.76
C SER A 39 -2.10 -4.26 -0.43
N VAL A 40 -3.44 -4.15 -0.29
CA VAL A 40 -4.09 -2.90 0.14
C VAL A 40 -3.74 -2.59 1.59
N PHE A 41 -3.86 -3.57 2.48
CA PHE A 41 -3.52 -3.42 3.90
C PHE A 41 -2.06 -3.02 4.10
N TYR A 42 -1.13 -3.60 3.34
CA TYR A 42 0.28 -3.16 3.36
C TYR A 42 0.41 -1.66 3.06
N CYS A 43 -0.30 -1.15 2.05
CA CYS A 43 -0.19 0.25 1.69
C CYS A 43 -0.74 1.14 2.80
N GLU A 44 -1.87 0.78 3.41
CA GLU A 44 -2.45 1.49 4.56
C GLU A 44 -1.46 1.55 5.75
N GLU A 45 -0.92 0.41 6.15
CA GLU A 45 0.01 0.31 7.30
C GLU A 45 1.31 1.09 7.08
N VAL A 46 1.78 1.25 5.83
CA VAL A 46 2.94 2.08 5.53
C VAL A 46 2.67 3.54 5.89
N PHE A 47 1.48 4.06 5.62
CA PHE A 47 1.14 5.44 5.96
C PHE A 47 0.93 5.63 7.46
N ASP A 48 0.34 4.66 8.15
CA ASP A 48 0.26 4.67 9.61
C ASP A 48 1.66 4.65 10.25
N PHE A 49 2.59 3.87 9.68
CA PHE A 49 3.99 3.86 10.10
C PHE A 49 4.67 5.22 9.86
N LEU A 50 4.50 5.82 8.67
CA LEU A 50 5.09 7.12 8.32
C LEU A 50 4.55 8.27 9.20
N ALA A 51 3.29 8.18 9.66
CA ALA A 51 2.72 9.15 10.59
C ALA A 51 3.39 9.11 11.97
N GLY A 52 3.86 7.93 12.40
CA GLY A 52 4.57 7.74 13.68
C GLY A 52 6.08 7.94 13.59
N CYS A 53 6.67 7.79 12.40
CA CYS A 53 8.11 7.77 12.18
C CYS A 53 8.47 8.43 10.83
N GLY A 54 9.39 9.39 10.84
CA GLY A 54 9.95 9.90 9.59
C GLY A 54 10.77 8.83 8.84
N MET A 55 10.73 8.88 7.51
CA MET A 55 11.49 7.98 6.63
C MET A 55 12.10 8.77 5.47
N ASP A 56 13.38 8.53 5.21
CA ASP A 56 14.18 9.25 4.22
C ASP A 56 14.98 8.26 3.36
N ASP A 57 14.27 7.30 2.76
CA ASP A 57 14.86 6.25 1.92
C ASP A 57 14.07 6.15 0.60
N ALA A 58 14.70 6.57 -0.50
CA ALA A 58 14.07 6.54 -1.83
C ALA A 58 13.64 5.12 -2.23
N GLY A 59 14.44 4.09 -1.91
CA GLY A 59 14.14 2.70 -2.25
C GLY A 59 12.93 2.14 -1.48
N PHE A 60 12.65 2.69 -0.29
CA PHE A 60 11.43 2.42 0.44
C PHE A 60 10.21 2.99 -0.27
N PHE A 61 10.28 4.24 -0.74
CA PHE A 61 9.19 4.88 -1.47
C PHE A 61 8.94 4.20 -2.83
N ASP A 62 10.00 3.87 -3.58
CA ASP A 62 9.91 3.05 -4.80
C ASP A 62 9.19 1.71 -4.53
N SER A 63 9.48 1.11 -3.38
CA SER A 63 8.84 -0.14 -2.98
C SER A 63 7.36 0.02 -2.63
N LEU A 64 6.99 1.14 -2.00
CA LEU A 64 5.60 1.48 -1.70
C LEU A 64 4.82 1.69 -3.01
N VAL A 65 5.37 2.49 -3.91
CA VAL A 65 4.82 2.76 -5.25
C VAL A 65 4.55 1.47 -6.01
N ARG A 66 5.54 0.56 -6.06
CA ARG A 66 5.37 -0.74 -6.72
C ARG A 66 4.33 -1.63 -6.05
N MET A 67 4.17 -1.55 -4.73
CA MET A 67 3.12 -2.31 -4.05
C MET A 67 1.72 -1.75 -4.34
N PHE A 68 1.59 -0.43 -4.44
CA PHE A 68 0.34 0.23 -4.80
C PHE A 68 -0.13 -0.16 -6.21
N GLU A 69 0.76 -0.09 -7.20
CA GLU A 69 0.50 -0.58 -8.57
C GLU A 69 0.05 -2.05 -8.55
N GLN A 70 0.73 -2.89 -7.76
CA GLN A 70 0.39 -4.30 -7.64
C GLN A 70 -0.97 -4.53 -6.96
N ALA A 71 -1.31 -3.72 -5.96
CA ALA A 71 -2.61 -3.74 -5.29
C ALA A 71 -3.74 -3.40 -6.26
N LEU A 72 -3.58 -2.35 -7.07
CA LEU A 72 -4.52 -2.00 -8.14
C LEU A 72 -4.74 -3.18 -9.10
N LYS A 73 -3.66 -3.81 -9.57
CA LYS A 73 -3.75 -4.99 -10.45
C LYS A 73 -4.53 -6.15 -9.83
N TYR A 74 -4.34 -6.42 -8.53
CA TYR A 74 -5.08 -7.47 -7.83
C TYR A 74 -6.55 -7.12 -7.64
N VAL A 75 -6.85 -5.87 -7.25
CA VAL A 75 -8.22 -5.41 -7.06
C VAL A 75 -8.99 -5.43 -8.38
N LEU A 76 -8.43 -4.92 -9.46
CA LEU A 76 -9.11 -4.87 -10.76
C LEU A 76 -9.33 -6.26 -11.39
N ALA A 77 -8.59 -7.28 -10.94
CA ALA A 77 -8.81 -8.67 -11.33
C ALA A 77 -9.99 -9.33 -10.59
N LEU A 78 -10.52 -8.72 -9.53
CA LEU A 78 -11.69 -9.23 -8.80
C LEU A 78 -13.01 -8.98 -9.55
N PRO A 79 -14.09 -9.70 -9.21
CA PRO A 79 -15.43 -9.35 -9.66
C PRO A 79 -15.78 -7.91 -9.27
N LYS A 80 -16.43 -7.16 -10.18
CA LYS A 80 -16.76 -5.73 -9.98
C LYS A 80 -17.42 -5.42 -8.63
N ALA A 81 -18.29 -6.30 -8.13
CA ALA A 81 -18.97 -6.15 -6.85
C ALA A 81 -18.01 -6.06 -5.64
N GLN A 82 -16.83 -6.64 -5.73
CA GLN A 82 -15.82 -6.63 -4.66
C GLN A 82 -14.84 -5.47 -4.79
N GLN A 83 -14.67 -4.90 -5.99
CA GLN A 83 -13.66 -3.87 -6.25
C GLN A 83 -13.92 -2.57 -5.47
N THR A 84 -15.18 -2.16 -5.35
CA THR A 84 -15.56 -0.85 -4.80
C THR A 84 -14.97 -0.58 -3.41
N ALA A 85 -15.03 -1.57 -2.51
CA ALA A 85 -14.51 -1.40 -1.14
C ALA A 85 -12.98 -1.24 -1.12
N PHE A 86 -12.28 -1.99 -1.97
CA PHE A 86 -10.83 -1.91 -2.09
C PHE A 86 -10.36 -0.62 -2.78
N LEU A 87 -11.04 -0.20 -3.85
CA LEU A 87 -10.72 1.04 -4.55
C LEU A 87 -10.92 2.25 -3.64
N ALA A 88 -11.95 2.27 -2.79
CA ALA A 88 -12.14 3.34 -1.81
C ALA A 88 -11.00 3.41 -0.77
N ARG A 89 -10.39 2.27 -0.42
CA ARG A 89 -9.21 2.23 0.47
C ARG A 89 -7.96 2.72 -0.26
N LEU A 90 -7.74 2.26 -1.49
CA LEU A 90 -6.61 2.69 -2.31
C LEU A 90 -6.68 4.17 -2.69
N ASP A 91 -7.87 4.75 -2.87
CA ASP A 91 -8.02 6.18 -3.11
C ASP A 91 -7.60 7.00 -1.87
N ARG A 92 -7.93 6.53 -0.66
CA ARG A 92 -7.40 7.17 0.57
C ARG A 92 -5.88 7.10 0.65
N VAL A 93 -5.29 5.95 0.35
CA VAL A 93 -3.82 5.78 0.27
C VAL A 93 -3.23 6.73 -0.76
N ARG A 94 -3.86 6.86 -1.94
CA ARG A 94 -3.45 7.79 -3.00
C ARG A 94 -3.40 9.23 -2.49
N LEU A 95 -4.46 9.67 -1.83
CA LEU A 95 -4.56 11.01 -1.25
C LEU A 95 -3.54 11.26 -0.14
N LEU A 96 -3.22 10.26 0.68
CA LEU A 96 -2.16 10.36 1.69
C LEU A 96 -0.78 10.50 1.04
N GLY A 97 -0.53 9.81 -0.08
CA GLY A 97 0.72 9.87 -0.85
C GLY A 97 1.07 11.27 -1.36
N GLN A 98 0.08 12.13 -1.55
CA GLN A 98 0.27 13.52 -2.00
C GLN A 98 1.11 14.36 -1.04
N ASN A 99 1.16 13.99 0.25
CA ASN A 99 1.86 14.75 1.28
C ASN A 99 3.24 14.16 1.67
N VAL A 100 3.71 13.10 1.00
CA VAL A 100 4.94 12.37 1.36
C VAL A 100 6.19 12.99 0.74
N GLY A 101 6.07 13.55 -0.47
CA GLY A 101 7.22 13.91 -1.31
C GLY A 101 7.75 12.72 -2.11
N TRP A 102 8.98 12.81 -2.62
CA TRP A 102 9.66 11.75 -3.39
C TRP A 102 8.93 11.28 -4.67
N GLY A 103 7.98 12.05 -5.19
CA GLY A 103 7.20 11.67 -6.38
C GLY A 103 6.11 10.62 -6.12
N VAL A 104 5.89 10.20 -4.86
CA VAL A 104 4.92 9.14 -4.53
C VAL A 104 3.51 9.49 -4.97
N GLY A 105 3.08 10.75 -4.75
CA GLY A 105 1.76 11.22 -5.19
C GLY A 105 1.59 11.19 -6.71
N ASP A 106 2.61 11.65 -7.44
CA ASP A 106 2.60 11.67 -8.91
C ASP A 106 2.52 10.25 -9.48
N ASP A 107 3.31 9.32 -8.93
CA ASP A 107 3.29 7.91 -9.35
C ASP A 107 1.95 7.24 -9.03
N PHE A 108 1.38 7.50 -7.85
CA PHE A 108 0.06 6.96 -7.50
C PHE A 108 -1.03 7.47 -8.44
N ASP A 109 -1.02 8.77 -8.77
CA ASP A 109 -1.99 9.36 -9.71
C ASP A 109 -1.79 8.82 -11.13
N HIS A 110 -0.55 8.61 -11.54
CA HIS A 110 -0.22 7.97 -12.81
C HIS A 110 -0.85 6.56 -12.90
N PHE A 111 -0.60 5.69 -11.92
CA PHE A 111 -1.16 4.34 -11.92
C PHE A 111 -2.67 4.30 -11.76
N TRP A 112 -3.23 5.22 -10.98
CA TRP A 112 -4.68 5.36 -10.82
C TRP A 112 -5.36 5.73 -12.14
N SER A 113 -4.77 6.67 -12.89
CA SER A 113 -5.24 7.05 -14.23
C SER A 113 -5.05 5.94 -15.26
N GLU A 114 -3.90 5.26 -15.27
CA GLU A 114 -3.61 4.13 -16.17
C GLU A 114 -4.60 2.97 -15.95
N ALA A 115 -5.05 2.77 -14.71
CA ALA A 115 -6.11 1.83 -14.36
C ALA A 115 -7.52 2.21 -14.85
N GLY A 116 -7.68 3.39 -15.47
CA GLY A 116 -8.97 3.90 -15.94
C GLY A 116 -9.87 4.44 -14.83
N LEU A 117 -9.30 4.72 -13.65
CA LEU A 117 -10.00 5.28 -12.50
C LEU A 117 -9.83 6.79 -12.54
N ALA A 118 -10.57 7.52 -13.38
CA ALA A 118 -10.53 8.97 -13.31
C ALA A 118 -11.30 9.46 -12.07
N ALA A 119 -10.83 10.54 -11.44
CA ALA A 119 -11.63 11.27 -10.47
C ALA A 119 -12.84 11.87 -11.20
N ASP A 120 -14.05 11.54 -10.76
CA ASP A 120 -15.22 12.33 -11.11
C ASP A 120 -14.94 13.76 -10.61
N ALA A 121 -14.87 14.70 -11.56
CA ALA A 121 -14.56 16.11 -11.35
C ALA A 121 -15.59 16.83 -10.46
#